data_AF-A0A8T3YMV2-F1
#
_entry.id   AF-A0A8T3YMV2-F1
#
_cell.length_a   1.000
_cell.length_b   1.000
_cell.length_c   1.000
_cell.angle_alpha   90.00
_cell.angle_beta   90.00
_cell.angle_gamma   90.00
#
_symmetry.space_group_name_H-M   'P 1'
#
loop_
_entity.id
_entity.type
_entity.pdbx_description
1 polymer ?
#
loop_
_entity_poly.entity_id
_entity_poly.type
_entity_poly.pdbx_seq_one_letter_code
_entity_poly.pdbx_strand_id
1 'polypeptide(L)'
;MLLNAMADIALISLVLTIASQFIQEKFMKKEEMKRHQETMKANQKRMQELMKRTDEKSKNELDALQKEMMEGMQKMLSGSTKVMMASFVVFVPALWALSAWYEKAIISLPIPLPWLKEGFDLFSIGTWGVQVYSQTNWFGWYFVSYLAIMVIMNLTKDAWKKLILRKNEQGVVNG
;
A
#
# COMPACT_ATOMS: atom_id res chain seq x y z
N MET A 1 -24.50 -1.57 -17.50
CA MET A 1 -24.87 -1.43 -16.08
C MET A 1 -25.50 -2.73 -15.64
N LEU A 2 -24.95 -3.39 -14.62
CA LEU A 2 -25.37 -4.75 -14.25
C LEU A 2 -26.32 -4.76 -13.06
N LEU A 3 -26.16 -3.86 -12.07
CA LEU A 3 -27.05 -3.78 -10.89
C LEU A 3 -27.34 -2.33 -10.45
N ASN A 4 -26.31 -1.55 -10.12
CA ASN A 4 -26.36 -0.15 -9.68
C ASN A 4 -24.92 0.40 -9.71
N ALA A 5 -24.70 1.67 -10.08
CA ALA A 5 -23.37 2.29 -10.09
C ALA A 5 -22.56 2.06 -8.81
N MET A 6 -23.21 2.15 -7.64
CA MET A 6 -22.56 1.93 -6.35
C MET A 6 -22.03 0.49 -6.20
N ALA A 7 -22.83 -0.50 -6.57
CA ALA A 7 -22.47 -1.92 -6.47
C ALA A 7 -21.45 -2.32 -7.54
N ASP A 8 -21.65 -1.87 -8.78
CA ASP A 8 -20.76 -2.13 -9.90
C ASP A 8 -19.34 -1.61 -9.60
N ILE A 9 -19.23 -0.35 -9.11
CA ILE A 9 -17.94 0.25 -8.75
C ILE A 9 -17.29 -0.48 -7.58
N ALA A 10 -18.06 -0.86 -6.54
CA ALA A 10 -17.51 -1.60 -5.40
C ALA A 10 -16.97 -2.98 -5.81
N LEU A 11 -17.64 -3.67 -6.73
CA LEU A 11 -17.19 -4.95 -7.26
C LEU A 11 -15.92 -4.80 -8.10
N ILE A 12 -15.82 -3.75 -8.91
CA ILE A 12 -14.60 -3.42 -9.65
C ILE A 12 -13.46 -3.09 -8.68
N SER A 13 -13.71 -2.30 -7.63
CA SER A 13 -12.74 -2.02 -6.58
C SER A 13 -12.24 -3.30 -5.92
N LEU A 14 -13.12 -4.26 -5.63
CA LEU A 14 -12.74 -5.56 -5.06
C LEU A 14 -11.78 -6.33 -5.96
N VAL A 15 -12.12 -6.44 -7.25
CA VAL A 15 -11.27 -7.11 -8.24
C VAL A 15 -9.90 -6.42 -8.33
N LEU A 16 -9.87 -5.09 -8.35
CA LEU A 16 -8.62 -4.32 -8.39
C LEU A 16 -7.79 -4.47 -7.12
N THR A 17 -8.41 -4.56 -5.94
CA THR A 17 -7.69 -4.83 -4.70
C THR A 17 -7.07 -6.23 -4.70
N ILE A 18 -7.79 -7.24 -5.20
CA ILE A 18 -7.25 -8.60 -5.32
C ILE A 18 -6.09 -8.62 -6.33
N ALA A 19 -6.26 -7.99 -7.48
CA ALA A 19 -5.21 -7.88 -8.49
C ALA A 19 -3.97 -7.15 -7.95
N SER A 20 -4.15 -6.06 -7.20
CA SER A 20 -3.03 -5.30 -6.63
C SER A 20 -2.26 -6.12 -5.60
N GLN A 21 -2.95 -6.92 -4.77
CA GLN A 21 -2.30 -7.84 -3.85
C GLN A 21 -1.51 -8.92 -4.59
N PHE A 22 -2.06 -9.48 -5.67
CA PHE A 22 -1.37 -10.49 -6.47
C PHE A 22 -0.11 -9.91 -7.13
N ILE A 23 -0.18 -8.70 -7.69
CA ILE A 23 0.97 -7.98 -8.24
C ILE A 23 2.03 -7.77 -7.14
N GLN A 24 1.62 -7.28 -5.98
CA GLN A 24 2.54 -7.06 -4.85
C GLN A 24 3.20 -8.36 -4.41
N GLU A 25 2.46 -9.46 -4.27
CA GLU A 25 3.03 -10.74 -3.85
C GLU A 25 3.95 -11.36 -4.90
N LYS A 26 3.64 -11.17 -6.19
CA LYS A 26 4.47 -11.67 -7.30
C LYS A 26 5.79 -10.91 -7.44
N PHE A 27 5.77 -9.58 -7.29
CA PHE A 27 6.93 -8.74 -7.56
C PHE A 27 7.68 -8.26 -6.29
N MET A 28 7.04 -8.30 -5.12
CA MET A 28 7.67 -8.04 -3.83
C MET A 28 7.51 -9.24 -2.89
N LYS A 29 8.62 -9.97 -2.70
CA LYS A 29 8.68 -11.00 -1.67
C LYS A 29 8.71 -10.36 -0.29
N LYS A 30 7.61 -10.48 0.46
CA LYS A 30 7.46 -9.92 1.82
C LYS A 30 8.58 -10.36 2.77
N GLU A 31 9.09 -11.59 2.65
CA GLU A 31 10.19 -12.10 3.45
C GLU A 31 11.54 -11.45 3.11
N GLU A 32 11.83 -11.25 1.83
CA GLU A 32 13.05 -10.53 1.42
C GLU A 32 13.00 -9.08 1.91
N MET A 33 11.83 -8.43 1.86
CA MET A 33 11.65 -7.08 2.39
C MET A 33 11.88 -7.01 3.91
N LYS A 34 11.40 -7.97 4.68
CA LYS A 34 11.65 -8.02 6.14
C LYS A 34 13.13 -8.21 6.45
N ARG A 35 13.79 -9.16 5.77
CA ARG A 35 15.23 -9.39 5.92
C ARG A 35 16.02 -8.12 5.56
N HIS A 36 15.68 -7.47 4.44
CA HIS A 36 16.33 -6.21 4.05
C HIS A 36 16.12 -5.09 5.07
N GLN A 37 14.95 -4.98 5.70
CA GLN A 37 14.72 -4.01 6.78
C GLN A 37 15.56 -4.30 8.03
N GLU A 38 15.71 -5.57 8.39
CA GLU A 38 16.57 -5.98 9.51
C GLU A 38 18.05 -5.70 9.23
N THR A 39 18.53 -6.06 8.03
CA THR A 39 19.90 -5.77 7.59
C THR A 39 20.16 -4.26 7.50
N MET A 40 19.20 -3.47 6.99
CA MET A 40 19.29 -2.01 6.98
C MET A 40 19.46 -1.43 8.38
N LYS A 41 18.68 -1.90 9.36
CA LYS A 41 18.78 -1.43 10.75
C LYS A 41 20.12 -1.82 11.38
N ALA A 42 20.61 -3.03 11.10
CA ALA A 42 21.93 -3.47 11.56
C ALA A 42 23.05 -2.62 10.94
N ASN A 43 22.99 -2.38 9.63
CA ASN A 43 23.98 -1.59 8.89
C ASN A 43 23.95 -0.11 9.32
N GLN A 44 22.77 0.47 9.60
CA GLN A 44 22.69 1.83 10.15
C GLN A 44 23.36 1.96 11.52
N LYS A 45 23.18 0.98 12.42
CA LYS A 45 23.88 0.96 13.70
C LYS A 45 25.39 0.87 13.53
N ARG A 46 25.84 -0.03 12.65
CA ARG A 46 27.27 -0.22 12.35
C ARG A 46 27.89 1.03 11.72
N MET A 47 27.15 1.73 10.84
CA MET A 47 27.59 3.01 10.29
C MET A 47 27.79 4.06 11.38
N GLN A 48 26.85 4.18 12.33
CA GLN A 48 26.97 5.11 13.46
C GLN A 48 28.16 4.78 14.37
N GLU A 49 28.50 3.50 14.53
CA GLU A 49 29.68 3.07 15.29
C GLU A 49 31.00 3.36 14.57
N LEU A 50 31.04 3.12 13.25
CA LEU A 50 32.22 3.39 12.41
C LEU A 50 32.46 4.90 12.23
N MET A 51 31.42 5.72 12.13
CA MET A 51 31.53 7.18 12.07
C MET A 51 32.14 7.80 13.33
N LYS A 52 32.07 7.12 14.48
CA LYS A 52 32.68 7.59 15.74
C LYS A 52 34.18 7.29 15.80
N ARG A 53 34.71 6.48 14.88
CA ARG A 53 36.12 6.10 14.83
C ARG A 53 36.81 6.87 13.69
N THR A 54 38.00 7.42 13.95
CA THR A 54 38.69 8.32 13.01
C THR A 54 39.84 7.64 12.25
N ASP A 55 39.90 6.30 12.25
CA ASP A 55 40.96 5.53 11.58
C ASP A 55 40.65 5.28 10.08
N GLU A 56 41.70 5.19 9.25
CA GLU A 56 41.57 4.94 7.80
C GLU A 56 40.88 3.61 7.47
N LYS A 57 41.03 2.59 8.33
CA LYS A 57 40.36 1.31 8.18
C LYS A 57 38.85 1.44 8.36
N SER A 58 38.41 2.21 9.36
CA SER A 58 37.00 2.56 9.55
C SER A 58 36.40 3.35 8.38
N LYS A 59 37.18 4.21 7.71
CA LYS A 59 36.72 4.89 6.48
C LYS A 59 36.46 3.92 5.33
N ASN A 60 37.39 2.99 5.07
CA ASN A 60 37.21 1.99 4.02
C ASN A 60 36.03 1.04 4.31
N GLU A 61 35.84 0.63 5.57
CA GLU A 61 34.67 -0.17 5.97
C GLU A 61 33.36 0.60 5.84
N LEU A 62 33.37 1.91 6.12
CA LEU A 62 32.21 2.79 5.98
C LEU A 62 31.80 2.96 4.52
N ASP A 63 32.75 3.17 3.61
CA ASP A 63 32.49 3.28 2.17
C ASP A 63 31.92 1.96 1.60
N ALA A 64 32.47 0.81 2.02
CA ALA A 64 31.95 -0.49 1.64
C ALA A 64 30.52 -0.71 2.14
N LEU A 65 30.24 -0.33 3.39
CA LEU A 65 28.90 -0.44 3.99
C LEU A 65 27.90 0.49 3.30
N GLN A 66 28.30 1.71 2.94
CA GLN A 66 27.47 2.64 2.20
C GLN A 66 27.13 2.10 0.80
N LYS A 67 28.09 1.48 0.12
CA LYS A 67 27.87 0.83 -1.17
C LYS A 67 26.88 -0.34 -1.05
N GLU A 68 27.04 -1.21 -0.06
CA GLU A 68 26.11 -2.33 0.19
C GLU A 68 24.68 -1.82 0.49
N MET A 69 24.57 -0.76 1.28
CA MET A 69 23.28 -0.12 1.56
C MET A 69 22.64 0.49 0.29
N MET A 70 23.44 1.13 -0.56
CA MET A 70 22.97 1.67 -1.85
C MET A 70 22.50 0.56 -2.80
N GLU A 71 23.24 -0.54 -2.93
CA GLU A 71 22.84 -1.69 -3.75
C GLU A 71 21.54 -2.31 -3.24
N GLY A 72 21.39 -2.44 -1.92
CA GLY A 72 20.14 -2.87 -1.28
C GLY A 72 18.97 -1.93 -1.58
N MET A 73 19.18 -0.62 -1.49
CA MET A 73 18.16 0.38 -1.85
C MET A 73 17.79 0.31 -3.33
N GLN A 74 18.77 0.17 -4.24
CA GLN A 74 18.51 0.04 -5.68
C GLN A 74 17.68 -1.21 -5.99
N LYS A 75 17.99 -2.34 -5.35
CA LYS A 75 17.20 -3.57 -5.50
C LYS A 75 15.76 -3.37 -5.04
N MET A 76 15.55 -2.74 -3.88
CA MET A 76 14.21 -2.41 -3.37
C MET A 76 13.45 -1.46 -4.31
N LEU A 77 14.11 -0.40 -4.78
CA LEU A 77 13.53 0.54 -5.73
C LEU A 77 13.12 -0.17 -7.01
N SER A 78 13.97 -1.03 -7.56
CA SER A 78 13.64 -1.79 -8.78
C SER A 78 12.42 -2.69 -8.61
N GLY A 79 12.25 -3.31 -7.44
CA GLY A 79 11.07 -4.11 -7.11
C GLY A 79 9.81 -3.24 -7.03
N SER A 80 9.92 -2.09 -6.34
CA SER A 80 8.84 -1.10 -6.24
C SER A 80 8.42 -0.55 -7.60
N THR A 81 9.38 -0.19 -8.47
CA THR A 81 9.11 0.28 -9.82
C THR A 81 8.40 -0.78 -10.66
N LYS A 82 8.80 -2.05 -10.55
CA LYS A 82 8.09 -3.16 -11.24
C LYS A 82 6.64 -3.29 -10.78
N VAL A 83 6.39 -3.22 -9.46
CA VAL A 83 5.03 -3.22 -8.90
C VAL A 83 4.24 -2.04 -9.42
N MET A 84 4.83 -0.85 -9.41
CA MET A 84 4.19 0.38 -9.87
C MET A 84 3.81 0.27 -11.35
N MET A 85 4.72 -0.15 -12.23
CA MET A 85 4.47 -0.33 -13.66
C MET A 85 3.37 -1.37 -13.92
N ALA A 86 3.44 -2.53 -13.25
CA ALA A 86 2.40 -3.55 -13.35
C ALA A 86 1.04 -3.03 -12.86
N SER A 87 1.03 -2.23 -11.78
CA SER A 87 -0.18 -1.60 -11.26
C SER A 87 -0.75 -0.59 -12.25
N PHE A 88 0.08 0.23 -12.90
CA PHE A 88 -0.39 1.16 -13.93
C PHE A 88 -1.12 0.46 -15.07
N VAL A 89 -0.57 -0.65 -15.57
CA VAL A 89 -1.19 -1.44 -16.64
C VAL A 89 -2.57 -1.99 -16.25
N VAL A 90 -2.80 -2.27 -14.96
CA VAL A 90 -4.10 -2.78 -14.48
C VAL A 90 -5.06 -1.65 -14.11
N PHE A 91 -4.59 -0.65 -13.38
CA PHE A 91 -5.44 0.40 -12.82
C PHE A 91 -5.83 1.46 -13.85
N VAL A 92 -4.94 1.84 -14.77
CA VAL A 92 -5.24 2.90 -15.75
C VAL A 92 -6.40 2.52 -16.67
N PRO A 93 -6.42 1.33 -17.30
CA PRO A 93 -7.55 0.93 -18.13
C PRO A 93 -8.85 0.81 -17.32
N ALA A 94 -8.77 0.32 -16.08
CA ALA A 94 -9.94 0.19 -15.21
C ALA A 94 -10.51 1.56 -14.82
N LEU A 95 -9.65 2.52 -14.45
CA LEU A 95 -10.07 3.89 -14.15
C LEU A 95 -10.61 4.61 -15.38
N TRP A 96 -10.02 4.38 -16.55
CA TRP A 96 -10.52 4.93 -17.80
C TRP A 96 -11.92 4.39 -18.13
N ALA A 97 -12.14 3.07 -18.00
CA ALA A 97 -13.44 2.45 -18.21
C ALA A 97 -14.48 2.96 -17.19
N LEU A 98 -14.09 3.08 -15.91
CA LEU A 98 -14.93 3.65 -14.86
C LEU A 98 -15.33 5.10 -15.17
N SER A 99 -14.36 5.92 -15.60
CA SER A 99 -14.63 7.29 -15.99
C SER A 99 -15.56 7.36 -17.19
N ALA A 100 -15.37 6.51 -18.21
CA ALA A 100 -16.22 6.50 -19.41
C ALA A 100 -17.67 6.06 -19.12
N TRP A 101 -17.88 5.12 -18.18
CA TRP A 101 -19.21 4.59 -17.88
C TRP A 101 -19.94 5.31 -16.74
N TYR A 102 -19.21 5.94 -15.83
CA TYR A 102 -19.76 6.52 -14.60
C TYR A 102 -19.40 8.01 -14.41
N GLU A 103 -18.96 8.71 -15.46
CA GLU A 103 -18.58 10.13 -15.40
C GLU A 103 -19.59 11.00 -14.63
N LYS A 104 -20.87 10.81 -14.93
CA LYS A 104 -21.99 11.58 -14.36
C LYS A 104 -22.67 10.90 -13.17
N ALA A 105 -22.11 9.80 -12.67
CA ALA A 105 -22.69 9.08 -11.55
C ALA A 105 -22.50 9.86 -10.26
N ILE A 106 -23.62 10.23 -9.63
CA ILE A 106 -23.66 10.78 -8.28
C ILE A 106 -24.07 9.65 -7.35
N ILE A 107 -23.25 9.38 -6.35
CA ILE A 107 -23.42 8.27 -5.42
C ILE A 107 -23.70 8.83 -4.04
N SER A 108 -24.87 8.49 -3.50
CA SER A 108 -25.23 8.80 -2.12
C SER A 108 -24.41 7.92 -1.18
N LEU A 109 -23.67 8.55 -0.28
CA LEU A 109 -22.86 7.85 0.70
C LEU A 109 -23.75 7.30 1.82
N PRO A 110 -23.50 6.06 2.29
CA PRO A 110 -24.26 5.48 3.41
C PRO A 110 -23.92 6.17 4.74
N ILE A 111 -22.71 6.73 4.85
CA ILE A 111 -22.24 7.50 6.00
C ILE A 111 -21.58 8.78 5.43
N PRO A 112 -21.93 9.97 5.94
CA PRO A 112 -21.30 11.20 5.49
C PRO A 112 -19.80 11.17 5.77
N LEU A 113 -18.98 11.51 4.77
CA LEU A 113 -17.53 11.49 4.90
C LEU A 113 -16.97 12.91 4.96
N PRO A 114 -16.02 13.19 5.87
CA PRO A 114 -15.27 14.43 5.81
C PRO A 114 -14.37 14.42 4.58
N TRP A 115 -14.48 15.45 3.74
CA TRP A 115 -13.66 15.65 2.55
C TRP A 115 -13.17 17.09 2.45
N LEU A 116 -12.20 17.32 1.58
CA LEU A 116 -11.67 18.65 1.32
C LEU A 116 -12.70 19.51 0.59
N LYS A 117 -12.99 20.69 1.15
CA LYS A 117 -14.03 21.62 0.68
C LYS A 117 -13.80 22.07 -0.76
N GLU A 118 -12.55 22.39 -1.10
CA GLU A 118 -12.15 22.99 -2.39
C GLU A 118 -11.18 22.09 -3.17
N GLY A 119 -11.01 20.84 -2.73
CA GLY A 119 -10.02 19.92 -3.28
C GLY A 119 -8.64 20.03 -2.60
N PHE A 120 -7.65 19.37 -3.18
CA PHE A 120 -6.28 19.34 -2.65
C PHE A 120 -5.40 20.28 -3.49
N ASP A 121 -5.15 21.48 -2.97
CA ASP A 121 -4.21 22.44 -3.56
C ASP A 121 -2.93 22.51 -2.71
N LEU A 122 -1.82 22.02 -3.26
CA LEU A 122 -0.52 22.01 -2.59
C LEU A 122 0.04 23.40 -2.28
N PHE A 123 -0.40 24.44 -3.01
CA PHE A 123 0.13 25.80 -2.89
C PHE A 123 -0.78 26.75 -2.13
N SER A 124 -2.02 26.32 -1.84
CA SER A 124 -3.00 27.12 -1.09
C SER A 124 -3.44 26.37 0.17
N ILE A 125 -2.53 26.24 1.14
CA ILE A 125 -2.76 25.53 2.41
C ILE A 125 -3.93 26.15 3.20
N GLY A 126 -4.25 27.44 2.96
CA GLY A 126 -5.38 28.14 3.57
C GLY A 126 -6.76 27.71 3.07
N THR A 127 -6.86 27.01 1.94
CA THR A 127 -8.14 26.50 1.40
C THR A 127 -8.44 25.06 1.82
N TRP A 128 -7.60 24.47 2.68
CA TRP A 128 -7.78 23.12 3.24
C TRP A 128 -8.86 23.13 4.33
N GLY A 129 -10.09 23.47 3.95
CA GLY A 129 -11.28 23.30 4.79
C GLY A 129 -11.80 21.87 4.71
N VAL A 130 -12.29 21.34 5.82
CA VAL A 130 -12.98 20.03 5.85
C VAL A 130 -14.49 20.27 5.87
N GLN A 131 -15.21 19.67 4.93
CA GLN A 131 -16.67 19.63 4.92
C GLN A 131 -17.18 18.21 4.87
N VAL A 132 -18.36 17.99 5.43
CA VAL A 132 -19.00 16.68 5.46
C VAL A 132 -19.89 16.55 4.22
N TYR A 133 -19.60 15.56 3.39
CA TYR A 133 -20.35 15.29 2.17
C TYR A 133 -21.17 14.01 2.31
N SER A 134 -22.44 14.08 1.92
CA SER A 134 -23.36 12.93 1.87
C SER A 134 -23.47 12.33 0.47
N GLN A 135 -22.83 12.94 -0.53
CA GLN A 135 -22.79 12.48 -1.91
C GLN A 135 -21.37 12.60 -2.44
N THR A 136 -21.00 11.72 -3.35
CA THR A 136 -19.70 11.72 -4.00
C THR A 136 -19.82 11.33 -5.47
N ASN A 137 -18.78 11.57 -6.26
CA ASN A 137 -18.70 11.08 -7.62
C ASN A 137 -18.22 9.61 -7.66
N TRP A 138 -18.17 9.03 -8.86
CA TRP A 138 -17.69 7.66 -9.05
C TRP A 138 -16.27 7.43 -8.47
N PHE A 139 -15.39 8.43 -8.56
CA PHE A 139 -14.00 8.32 -8.12
C PHE A 139 -13.90 8.28 -6.60
N GLY A 140 -14.62 9.15 -5.90
CA GLY A 140 -14.65 9.16 -4.44
C GLY A 140 -15.23 7.86 -3.89
N TRP A 141 -16.31 7.34 -4.48
CA TRP A 141 -16.86 6.06 -4.08
C TRP A 141 -15.93 4.87 -4.37
N TYR A 142 -15.27 4.87 -5.54
CA TYR A 142 -14.24 3.89 -5.88
C TYR A 142 -13.12 3.87 -4.83
N PHE A 143 -12.62 5.05 -4.46
CA PHE A 143 -11.53 5.21 -3.51
C PHE A 143 -11.92 4.72 -2.11
N VAL A 144 -13.08 5.14 -1.62
CA VAL A 144 -13.62 4.70 -0.32
C VAL A 144 -13.83 3.18 -0.30
N SER A 145 -14.43 2.63 -1.35
CA SER A 145 -14.65 1.18 -1.48
C SER A 145 -13.32 0.43 -1.48
N TYR A 146 -12.33 0.90 -2.25
CA TYR A 146 -11.01 0.30 -2.32
C TYR A 146 -10.30 0.28 -0.95
N LEU A 147 -10.35 1.39 -0.20
CA LEU A 147 -9.79 1.47 1.15
C LEU A 147 -10.53 0.56 2.14
N ALA A 148 -11.85 0.58 2.14
CA ALA A 148 -12.66 -0.27 3.02
C ALA A 148 -12.35 -1.74 2.78
N ILE A 149 -12.31 -2.18 1.51
CA ILE A 149 -11.96 -3.54 1.12
C ILE A 149 -10.54 -3.88 1.56
N MET A 150 -9.58 -2.99 1.34
CA MET A 150 -8.19 -3.20 1.76
C MET A 150 -8.09 -3.43 3.28
N VAL A 151 -8.77 -2.61 4.08
CA VAL A 151 -8.80 -2.78 5.54
C VAL A 151 -9.42 -4.11 5.93
N ILE A 152 -10.58 -4.46 5.37
CA ILE A 152 -11.27 -5.73 5.64
C ILE A 152 -10.37 -6.92 5.26
N MET A 153 -9.70 -6.88 4.12
CA MET A 153 -8.79 -7.93 3.68
C MET A 153 -7.58 -8.08 4.61
N ASN A 154 -7.03 -6.98 5.12
CA ASN A 154 -5.90 -7.05 6.05
C ASN A 154 -6.33 -7.62 7.41
N LEU A 155 -7.48 -7.16 7.94
CA LEU A 155 -8.03 -7.68 9.19
C LEU A 155 -8.36 -9.18 9.11
N THR A 156 -8.96 -9.62 8.01
CA THR A 156 -9.29 -11.04 7.80
C THR A 156 -8.04 -11.90 7.70
N LYS A 157 -6.99 -11.45 6.99
CA LYS A 157 -5.70 -12.16 6.94
C LYS A 157 -5.07 -12.32 8.33
N ASP A 158 -5.10 -11.26 9.14
CA ASP A 158 -4.53 -11.30 10.49
C ASP A 158 -5.33 -12.20 11.45
N ALA A 159 -6.67 -12.15 11.38
CA ALA A 159 -7.54 -13.02 12.16
C ALA A 159 -7.34 -14.50 11.76
N TRP A 160 -7.27 -14.78 10.46
CA TRP A 160 -7.05 -16.13 9.95
C TRP A 160 -5.69 -16.71 10.39
N LYS A 161 -4.63 -15.89 10.31
CA LYS A 161 -3.29 -16.30 10.77
C LYS A 161 -3.28 -16.63 12.26
N LYS A 162 -3.94 -15.82 13.10
CA LYS A 162 -4.07 -16.08 14.54
C LYS A 162 -4.85 -17.36 14.84
N LEU A 163 -5.92 -17.63 14.09
CA LEU A 163 -6.73 -18.85 14.25
C LEU A 163 -5.95 -20.12 13.87
N ILE A 164 -5.20 -20.10 12.77
CA ILE A 164 -4.34 -21.23 12.36
C ILE A 164 -3.28 -21.50 13.42
N LEU A 165 -2.60 -20.46 13.93
CA LEU A 165 -1.55 -20.63 14.94
C LEU A 165 -2.11 -21.23 16.23
N ARG A 166 -3.27 -20.76 16.71
CA ARG A 166 -3.96 -21.35 17.87
C ARG A 166 -4.32 -22.82 17.66
N LYS A 167 -4.78 -23.20 16.47
CA LYS A 167 -5.12 -24.60 16.16
C LYS A 167 -3.89 -25.52 16.17
N ASN A 168 -2.75 -25.02 15.69
CA ASN A 168 -1.48 -25.77 15.73
C ASN A 168 -0.93 -25.92 17.14
N GLU A 169 -1.07 -24.91 18.00
CA GLU A 169 -0.66 -25.00 19.42
C GLU A 169 -1.51 -26.00 20.21
N GLN A 170 -2.81 -26.08 19.95
CA GLN A 170 -3.71 -27.03 20.62
C GLN A 170 -3.59 -28.48 20.09
N GLY A 171 -3.09 -28.66 18.87
CA GLY A 171 -2.80 -29.98 18.30
C GLY A 171 -1.52 -30.63 18.84
N VAL A 172 -0.56 -29.84 19.33
CA VAL A 172 0.70 -30.35 19.92
C VAL A 172 0.53 -30.77 21.38
N VAL A 173 -0.47 -30.25 22.10
CA VAL A 173 -0.73 -30.59 23.51
C VAL A 173 -1.55 -31.88 23.66
N ASN A 174 -2.19 -32.35 22.59
CA ASN A 174 -3.05 -33.56 22.60
C ASN A 174 -2.50 -34.70 21.71
N GLY A 175 -1.22 -34.67 21.34
CA GLY A 175 -0.55 -35.68 20.53
C GLY A 175 0.48 -36.48 21.30
#